data_AF-W9Z7W2-F1
#
_entry.id   AF-W9Z7W2-F1
#
_cell.length_a   1.000
_cell.length_b   1.000
_cell.length_c   1.000
_cell.angle_alpha   90.00
_cell.angle_beta   90.00
_cell.angle_gamma   90.00
#
_symmetry.space_group_name_H-M   'P 1'
#
loop_
_entity.id
_entity.type
_entity.pdbx_description
1 polymer ?
#
loop_
_entity_poly.entity_id
_entity_poly.type
_entity_poly.pdbx_seq_one_letter_code
_entity_poly.pdbx_strand_id
1 'polypeptide(L)'
;MLGEAMRHTREGSVTAREWIDAITNQMAEAGIDWVPGYHCRRLTSRRVIQLDNGQRHERPVIVLTGPPNSPKREAKAAKLRLIIMAADGEPAMKTSRKRRIDVGCNLPFRKVPQMIQEGFGKLEKNYTKTDPMAVRHINRAKSCLIKCLGDPLCGMMLLLALTFGACTVTPHIDERGTEFYPTAKRKDLDMLAGTMIIRMLWFTRKEEFPWEDTEEKVLSVRKMTQKIANRGFNNRGLLKLGWVEYNSMTGTRRRTPRTTELKLKSIEELYDDRKRLVSAMNNAEKFISLVFGSDDEVWVARCSSIIQDR
;
A
#
# COMPACT_ATOMS: atom_id res chain seq x y z
N MET A 1 -14.82 -39.01 0.83
CA MET A 1 -16.27 -38.91 0.61
C MET A 1 -16.69 -37.69 -0.24
N LEU A 2 -16.21 -36.46 0.01
CA LEU A 2 -16.61 -35.30 -0.82
C LEU A 2 -16.19 -35.41 -2.31
N GLY A 3 -15.02 -36.01 -2.60
CA GLY A 3 -14.53 -36.20 -3.97
C GLY A 3 -15.37 -37.18 -4.81
N GLU A 4 -16.02 -38.17 -4.19
CA GLU A 4 -16.96 -39.07 -4.88
C GLU A 4 -18.33 -38.39 -5.06
N ALA A 5 -18.80 -37.65 -4.06
CA ALA A 5 -20.03 -36.86 -4.17
C ALA A 5 -19.93 -35.83 -5.31
N MET A 6 -18.81 -35.11 -5.44
CA MET A 6 -18.59 -34.14 -6.52
C MET A 6 -18.56 -34.79 -7.92
N ARG A 7 -18.05 -36.02 -8.05
CA ARG A 7 -17.98 -36.71 -9.34
C ARG A 7 -19.33 -37.26 -9.83
N HIS A 8 -20.25 -37.53 -8.90
CA HIS A 8 -21.52 -38.18 -9.21
C HIS A 8 -22.76 -37.26 -9.08
N THR A 9 -22.57 -36.00 -8.68
CA THR A 9 -23.66 -35.01 -8.57
C THR A 9 -23.87 -34.26 -9.88
N ARG A 10 -25.10 -34.25 -10.41
CA ARG A 10 -25.47 -33.46 -11.60
C ARG A 10 -25.82 -32.02 -11.20
N GLU A 11 -25.63 -31.08 -12.11
CA GLU A 11 -25.73 -29.62 -11.85
C GLU A 11 -27.10 -29.16 -11.30
N GLY A 12 -28.17 -29.93 -11.50
CA GLY A 12 -29.52 -29.62 -10.99
C GLY A 12 -29.96 -30.38 -9.75
N SER A 13 -29.15 -31.30 -9.21
CA SER A 13 -29.57 -32.18 -8.09
C SER A 13 -29.24 -31.65 -6.69
N VAL A 14 -28.48 -30.57 -6.58
CA VAL A 14 -28.05 -30.00 -5.28
C VAL A 14 -28.11 -28.49 -5.35
N THR A 15 -28.77 -27.89 -4.37
CA THR A 15 -28.91 -26.45 -4.22
C THR A 15 -27.61 -25.80 -3.72
N ALA A 16 -27.45 -24.50 -3.97
CA ALA A 16 -26.27 -23.76 -3.48
C ALA A 16 -26.11 -23.83 -1.95
N ARG A 17 -27.22 -23.96 -1.21
CA ARG A 17 -27.21 -24.05 0.25
C ARG A 17 -26.67 -25.40 0.73
N GLU A 18 -27.08 -26.48 0.10
CA GLU A 18 -26.57 -27.83 0.39
C GLU A 18 -25.07 -27.96 0.09
N TRP A 19 -24.58 -27.27 -0.96
CA TRP A 19 -23.15 -27.16 -1.23
C TRP A 19 -22.40 -26.42 -0.14
N ILE A 20 -22.93 -25.28 0.31
CA ILE A 20 -22.33 -24.49 1.38
C ILE A 20 -22.26 -25.32 2.66
N ASP A 21 -23.37 -25.97 3.06
CA ASP A 21 -23.43 -26.77 4.28
C ASP A 21 -22.49 -27.99 4.22
N ALA A 22 -22.42 -28.69 3.08
CA ALA A 22 -21.51 -29.81 2.89
C ALA A 22 -20.03 -29.41 2.97
N ILE A 23 -19.67 -28.28 2.38
CA ILE A 23 -18.30 -27.73 2.44
C ILE A 23 -17.98 -27.26 3.86
N THR A 24 -18.90 -26.56 4.53
CA THR A 24 -18.72 -26.09 5.91
C THR A 24 -18.51 -27.26 6.87
N ASN A 25 -19.30 -28.33 6.76
CA ASN A 25 -19.17 -29.52 7.59
C ASN A 25 -17.82 -30.23 7.36
N GLN A 26 -17.37 -30.33 6.11
CA GLN A 26 -16.10 -30.97 5.78
C GLN A 26 -14.88 -30.12 6.19
N MET A 27 -15.00 -28.79 6.13
CA MET A 27 -14.00 -27.90 6.71
C MET A 27 -13.91 -28.07 8.23
N ALA A 28 -15.04 -28.16 8.93
CA ALA A 28 -15.07 -28.41 10.37
C ALA A 28 -14.47 -29.78 10.74
N GLU A 29 -14.81 -30.86 10.02
CA GLU A 29 -14.21 -32.19 10.21
C GLU A 29 -12.70 -32.20 9.94
N ALA A 30 -12.23 -31.42 8.96
CA ALA A 30 -10.82 -31.25 8.68
C ALA A 30 -10.09 -30.37 9.72
N GLY A 31 -10.82 -29.81 10.69
CA GLY A 31 -10.29 -28.89 11.69
C GLY A 31 -9.94 -27.52 11.12
N ILE A 32 -10.56 -27.13 10.01
CA ILE A 32 -10.39 -25.84 9.36
C ILE A 32 -11.41 -24.87 9.93
N ASP A 33 -10.93 -23.91 10.74
CA ASP A 33 -11.73 -22.83 11.27
C ASP A 33 -11.75 -21.66 10.26
N TRP A 34 -12.95 -21.20 9.90
CA TRP A 34 -13.17 -20.00 9.07
C TRP A 34 -14.26 -19.12 9.69
N VAL A 35 -13.94 -17.85 9.95
CA VAL A 35 -14.90 -16.81 10.35
C VAL A 35 -15.06 -15.76 9.23
N PRO A 36 -16.27 -15.60 8.66
CA PRO A 36 -16.54 -14.52 7.72
C PRO A 36 -16.41 -13.14 8.39
N GLY A 37 -15.62 -12.24 7.80
CA GLY A 37 -15.51 -10.84 8.25
C GLY A 37 -14.31 -10.50 9.14
N TYR A 38 -13.46 -11.46 9.52
CA TYR A 38 -12.23 -11.16 10.26
C TYR A 38 -11.11 -10.65 9.33
N HIS A 39 -10.41 -9.60 9.76
CA HIS A 39 -9.26 -9.04 9.04
C HIS A 39 -8.22 -10.15 8.79
N CYS A 40 -7.77 -10.29 7.53
CA CYS A 40 -6.76 -11.23 6.99
C CYS A 40 -7.24 -12.45 6.18
N ARG A 41 -8.53 -12.75 6.00
CA ARG A 41 -9.01 -13.87 5.14
C ARG A 41 -8.18 -15.17 5.28
N ARG A 42 -7.69 -15.47 6.49
CA ARG A 42 -6.83 -16.63 6.73
C ARG A 42 -7.70 -17.83 7.05
N LEU A 43 -7.56 -18.89 6.25
CA LEU A 43 -7.93 -20.23 6.69
C LEU A 43 -6.92 -20.67 7.75
N THR A 44 -7.38 -21.07 8.92
CA THR A 44 -6.55 -21.66 9.96
C THR A 44 -6.98 -23.10 10.16
N SER A 45 -6.08 -24.04 9.86
CA SER A 45 -6.30 -25.48 10.12
C SER A 45 -5.64 -25.86 11.44
N ARG A 46 -6.37 -26.55 12.32
CA ARG A 46 -5.84 -27.20 13.51
C ARG A 46 -5.01 -28.44 13.17
N ARG A 47 -5.19 -28.99 11.98
CA ARG A 47 -4.37 -30.08 11.46
C ARG A 47 -3.24 -29.53 10.59
N VAL A 48 -2.03 -29.61 11.13
CA VAL A 48 -0.80 -29.47 10.34
C VAL A 48 -0.60 -30.79 9.61
N ILE A 49 -0.87 -30.82 8.31
CA ILE A 49 -0.45 -31.95 7.46
C ILE A 49 0.99 -31.66 7.08
N GLN A 50 1.93 -32.30 7.76
CA GLN A 50 3.32 -32.33 7.33
C GLN A 50 3.38 -33.23 6.09
N LEU A 51 3.50 -32.62 4.91
CA LEU A 51 3.84 -33.34 3.69
C LEU A 51 5.32 -33.74 3.80
N ASP A 52 5.55 -34.92 4.36
CA ASP A 52 6.89 -35.50 4.49
C ASP A 52 7.33 -35.98 3.11
N ASN A 53 8.18 -35.18 2.46
CA ASN A 53 8.99 -35.68 1.36
C ASN A 53 10.00 -36.63 2.01
N GLY A 54 9.91 -37.93 1.74
CA GLY A 54 10.58 -39.03 2.46
C GLY A 54 12.12 -39.03 2.50
N GLN A 55 12.75 -37.92 2.87
CA GLN A 55 14.10 -37.87 3.39
C GLN A 55 13.99 -37.78 4.92
N ARG A 56 14.14 -38.94 5.57
CA ARG A 56 14.52 -38.99 6.98
C ARG A 56 15.80 -38.17 7.14
N HIS A 57 15.67 -36.92 7.59
CA HIS A 57 16.80 -36.21 8.16
C HIS A 57 17.14 -36.92 9.46
N GLU A 58 18.18 -37.74 9.42
CA GLU A 58 18.88 -38.20 10.61
C GLU A 58 19.14 -36.98 11.50
N ARG A 59 18.59 -37.00 12.72
CA ARG A 59 18.90 -35.98 13.73
C ARG A 59 20.43 -35.99 13.90
N PRO A 60 21.14 -34.89 13.66
CA PRO A 60 22.56 -34.88 13.89
C PRO A 60 22.79 -34.96 15.41
N VAL A 61 23.27 -36.10 15.88
CA VAL A 61 23.79 -36.25 17.24
C VAL A 61 25.11 -35.49 17.28
N ILE A 62 25.05 -34.19 17.57
CA ILE A 62 26.25 -33.36 17.73
C ILE A 62 26.78 -33.57 19.15
N VAL A 63 27.80 -34.41 19.27
CA VAL A 63 28.55 -34.60 20.53
C VAL A 63 29.31 -33.31 20.85
N LEU A 64 29.04 -32.72 22.02
CA LEU A 64 29.75 -31.53 22.52
C LEU A 64 31.19 -31.91 22.91
N THR A 65 32.12 -31.83 21.96
CA THR A 65 33.55 -32.05 22.22
C THR A 65 34.22 -30.76 22.73
N GLY A 66 34.90 -30.87 23.88
CA GLY A 66 35.72 -29.80 24.49
C GLY A 66 35.71 -29.81 26.03
N PRO A 67 36.72 -29.23 26.71
CA PRO A 67 36.74 -29.14 28.17
C PRO A 67 35.51 -28.39 28.72
N PRO A 68 34.96 -28.79 29.89
CA PRO A 68 33.90 -28.05 30.56
C PRO A 68 34.34 -26.60 30.81
N ASN A 69 33.41 -25.65 30.64
CA ASN A 69 33.61 -24.20 30.79
C ASN A 69 34.56 -23.54 29.76
N SER A 70 34.84 -24.20 28.63
CA SER A 70 35.53 -23.51 27.53
C SER A 70 34.57 -22.61 26.75
N PRO A 71 34.99 -21.38 26.37
CA PRO A 71 34.15 -20.46 25.57
C PRO A 71 33.67 -21.09 24.26
N LYS A 72 34.48 -21.98 23.67
CA LYS A 72 34.13 -22.74 22.46
C LYS A 72 33.00 -23.75 22.70
N ARG A 73 32.94 -24.38 23.88
CA ARG A 73 31.87 -25.32 24.23
C ARG A 73 30.57 -24.59 24.57
N GLU A 74 30.66 -23.43 25.23
CA GLU A 74 29.51 -22.57 25.52
C GLU A 74 28.89 -22.01 24.24
N ALA A 75 29.70 -21.55 23.28
CA ALA A 75 29.20 -21.09 21.98
C ALA A 75 28.49 -22.22 21.19
N LYS A 76 29.05 -23.43 21.22
CA LYS A 76 28.42 -24.61 20.59
C LYS A 76 27.12 -25.01 21.31
N ALA A 77 27.07 -24.95 22.64
CA ALA A 77 25.88 -25.24 23.43
C ALA A 77 24.77 -24.19 23.24
N ALA A 78 25.12 -22.91 23.15
CA ALA A 78 24.20 -21.82 22.84
C ALA A 78 23.59 -21.96 21.44
N LYS A 79 24.42 -22.32 20.44
CA LYS A 79 23.96 -22.61 19.09
C LYS A 79 23.03 -23.83 19.05
N LEU A 80 23.32 -24.87 19.84
CA LEU A 80 22.46 -26.04 19.96
C LEU A 80 21.12 -25.72 20.64
N ARG A 81 21.12 -24.88 21.69
CA ARG A 81 19.89 -24.38 22.33
C ARG A 81 19.01 -23.61 21.34
N LEU A 82 19.59 -22.77 20.50
CA LEU A 82 18.85 -22.05 19.44
C LEU A 82 18.23 -22.99 18.41
N ILE A 83 18.93 -24.08 18.05
CA ILE A 83 18.41 -25.08 17.10
C ILE A 83 17.27 -25.90 17.73
N ILE A 84 17.39 -26.27 19.02
CA ILE A 84 16.34 -27.00 19.76
C ILE A 84 15.11 -26.10 19.95
N MET A 85 15.30 -24.83 20.34
CA MET A 85 14.23 -23.84 20.44
C MET A 85 13.50 -23.60 19.11
N ALA A 86 14.20 -23.68 17.97
CA ALA A 86 13.60 -23.59 16.65
C ALA A 86 12.81 -24.84 16.24
N ALA A 87 13.11 -26.01 16.84
CA ALA A 87 12.43 -27.28 16.57
C ALA A 87 11.16 -27.46 17.40
N ASP A 88 11.11 -26.91 18.62
CA ASP A 88 10.00 -27.08 19.57
C ASP A 88 8.85 -26.05 19.41
N GLY A 89 8.85 -25.25 18.33
CA GLY A 89 7.70 -24.43 17.96
C GLY A 89 7.42 -23.21 18.87
N GLU A 90 8.29 -22.92 19.84
CA GLU A 90 8.31 -21.57 20.43
C GLU A 90 8.67 -20.56 19.34
N PRO A 91 8.02 -19.38 19.29
CA PRO A 91 8.29 -18.40 18.27
C PRO A 91 9.67 -17.80 18.51
N ALA A 92 10.70 -18.48 17.97
CA ALA A 92 11.95 -17.85 17.61
C ALA A 92 11.60 -16.54 16.92
N MET A 93 12.07 -15.40 17.48
CA MET A 93 11.97 -14.09 16.85
C MET A 93 12.22 -14.30 15.37
N LYS A 94 11.15 -14.24 14.57
CA LYS A 94 11.22 -14.49 13.14
C LYS A 94 12.31 -13.57 12.65
N THR A 95 13.41 -14.15 12.16
CA THR A 95 14.37 -13.40 11.37
C THR A 95 13.53 -12.71 10.32
N SER A 96 13.38 -11.38 10.47
CA SER A 96 12.51 -10.57 9.64
C SER A 96 12.90 -10.90 8.21
N ARG A 97 12.03 -11.61 7.47
CA ARG A 97 12.27 -11.85 6.05
C ARG A 97 12.56 -10.48 5.47
N LYS A 98 13.71 -10.32 4.81
CA LYS A 98 14.08 -9.03 4.26
C LYS A 98 13.04 -8.71 3.19
N ARG A 99 12.07 -7.87 3.52
CA ARG A 99 10.99 -7.50 2.62
C ARG A 99 11.37 -6.22 1.89
N ARG A 100 11.14 -6.18 0.58
CA ARG A 100 11.39 -5.00 -0.26
C ARG A 100 10.10 -4.52 -0.89
N ILE A 101 10.08 -3.25 -1.26
CA ILE A 101 9.02 -2.64 -2.05
C ILE A 101 9.27 -2.92 -3.53
N ASP A 102 8.28 -3.52 -4.18
CA ASP A 102 8.20 -3.61 -5.64
C ASP A 102 6.87 -3.03 -6.12
N VAL A 103 6.96 -1.90 -6.82
CA VAL A 103 5.80 -1.22 -7.42
C VAL A 103 5.55 -1.66 -8.87
N GLY A 104 6.23 -2.72 -9.34
CA GLY A 104 6.10 -3.27 -10.70
C GLY A 104 6.71 -2.37 -11.78
N CYS A 105 7.54 -1.40 -11.40
CA CYS A 105 8.16 -0.43 -12.29
C CYS A 105 9.60 -0.13 -11.85
N ASN A 106 10.51 -0.02 -12.83
CA ASN A 106 11.89 0.38 -12.57
C ASN A 106 11.99 1.89 -12.32
N LEU A 107 12.87 2.27 -11.39
CA LEU A 107 13.24 3.67 -11.16
C LEU A 107 14.46 4.05 -12.01
N PRO A 108 14.50 5.26 -12.59
CA PRO A 108 13.42 6.25 -12.64
C PRO A 108 12.28 5.80 -13.58
N PHE A 109 11.05 6.22 -13.28
CA PHE A 109 9.89 5.89 -14.10
C PHE A 109 10.04 6.47 -15.51
N ARG A 110 10.09 5.58 -16.51
CA ARG A 110 10.15 5.94 -17.95
C ARG A 110 8.77 5.93 -18.62
N LYS A 111 7.77 5.35 -17.97
CA LYS A 111 6.39 5.25 -18.45
C LYS A 111 5.46 5.49 -17.28
N VAL A 112 4.26 5.99 -17.57
CA VAL A 112 3.21 6.14 -16.56
C VAL A 112 2.73 4.74 -16.14
N PRO A 113 2.75 4.38 -14.85
CA PRO A 113 2.24 3.10 -14.35
C PRO A 113 0.76 2.88 -14.69
N GLN A 114 0.36 1.62 -14.91
CA GLN A 114 -1.00 1.27 -15.34
C GLN A 114 -2.10 1.82 -14.42
N MET A 115 -1.96 1.63 -13.09
CA MET A 115 -2.89 2.18 -12.09
C MET A 115 -3.12 3.69 -12.26
N ILE A 116 -2.06 4.44 -12.57
CA ILE A 116 -2.16 5.88 -12.79
C ILE A 116 -2.88 6.17 -14.11
N GLN A 117 -2.56 5.45 -15.19
CA GLN A 117 -3.25 5.59 -16.47
C GLN A 117 -4.77 5.33 -16.33
N GLU A 118 -5.13 4.25 -15.64
CA GLU A 118 -6.52 3.88 -15.34
C GLU A 118 -7.20 4.95 -14.47
N GLY A 119 -6.50 5.48 -13.46
CA GLY A 119 -6.97 6.57 -12.63
C GLY A 119 -7.34 7.82 -13.42
N PHE A 120 -6.46 8.26 -14.33
CA PHE A 120 -6.73 9.37 -15.23
C PHE A 120 -7.92 9.07 -16.17
N GLY A 121 -7.98 7.86 -16.75
CA GLY A 121 -9.09 7.46 -17.63
C GLY A 121 -10.45 7.43 -16.92
N LYS A 122 -10.49 6.94 -15.68
CA LYS A 122 -11.71 6.97 -14.84
C LYS A 122 -12.12 8.39 -14.47
N LEU A 123 -11.16 9.25 -14.13
CA LEU A 123 -11.41 10.67 -13.85
C LEU A 123 -11.98 11.38 -15.09
N GLU A 124 -11.39 11.18 -16.26
CA GLU A 124 -11.86 11.75 -17.52
C GLU A 124 -13.31 11.31 -17.83
N LYS A 125 -13.58 10.00 -17.80
CA LYS A 125 -14.91 9.43 -18.08
C LYS A 125 -16.02 10.02 -17.20
N ASN A 126 -15.72 10.34 -15.94
CA ASN A 126 -16.69 10.94 -15.02
C ASN A 126 -17.15 12.35 -15.42
N TYR A 127 -16.33 13.07 -16.20
CA TYR A 127 -16.62 14.44 -16.61
C TYR A 127 -16.89 14.58 -18.11
N THR A 128 -16.62 13.57 -18.94
CA THR A 128 -16.81 13.63 -20.40
C THR A 128 -18.18 14.16 -20.82
N LYS A 129 -19.24 13.78 -20.10
CA LYS A 129 -20.62 14.20 -20.42
C LYS A 129 -21.10 15.45 -19.67
N THR A 130 -20.42 15.83 -18.59
CA THR A 130 -20.94 16.83 -17.63
C THR A 130 -20.11 18.10 -17.60
N ASP A 131 -18.80 18.01 -17.85
CA ASP A 131 -17.88 19.13 -17.76
C ASP A 131 -16.64 18.96 -18.65
N PRO A 132 -16.70 19.43 -19.91
CA PRO A 132 -15.56 19.40 -20.82
C PRO A 132 -14.34 20.19 -20.33
N MET A 133 -14.51 21.21 -19.49
CA MET A 133 -13.40 21.99 -18.94
C MET A 133 -12.63 21.20 -17.88
N ALA A 134 -13.34 20.39 -17.08
CA ALA A 134 -12.71 19.44 -16.16
C ALA A 134 -11.90 18.38 -16.91
N VAL A 135 -12.43 17.84 -18.02
CA VAL A 135 -11.70 16.90 -18.88
C VAL A 135 -10.42 17.52 -19.42
N ARG A 136 -10.48 18.76 -19.93
CA ARG A 136 -9.29 19.48 -20.40
C ARG A 136 -8.25 19.66 -19.30
N HIS A 137 -8.67 19.97 -18.06
CA HIS A 137 -7.77 20.07 -16.92
C HIS A 137 -7.10 18.72 -16.60
N ILE A 138 -7.86 17.62 -16.60
CA ILE A 138 -7.34 16.26 -16.37
C ILE A 138 -6.33 15.88 -17.46
N ASN A 139 -6.64 16.14 -18.73
CA ASN A 139 -5.76 15.85 -19.85
C ASN A 139 -4.50 16.71 -19.82
N ARG A 140 -4.59 17.98 -19.40
CA ARG A 140 -3.42 18.84 -19.15
C ARG A 140 -2.53 18.27 -18.05
N ALA A 141 -3.11 17.82 -16.93
CA ALA A 141 -2.35 17.16 -15.87
C ALA A 141 -1.69 15.85 -16.34
N LYS A 142 -2.36 15.04 -17.16
CA LYS A 142 -1.79 13.82 -17.75
C LYS A 142 -0.61 14.13 -18.67
N SER A 143 -0.74 15.13 -19.53
CA SER A 143 0.35 15.58 -20.40
C SER A 143 1.52 16.14 -19.60
N CYS A 144 1.25 16.91 -18.55
CA CYS A 144 2.26 17.43 -17.62
C CYS A 144 3.03 16.27 -16.93
N LEU A 145 2.32 15.25 -16.43
CA LEU A 145 2.92 14.05 -15.86
C LEU A 145 3.88 13.37 -16.83
N ILE A 146 3.45 13.16 -18.07
CA ILE A 146 4.25 12.48 -19.10
C ILE A 146 5.55 13.26 -19.38
N LYS A 147 5.46 14.59 -19.51
CA LYS A 147 6.63 15.46 -19.69
C LYS A 147 7.59 15.42 -18.50
N CYS A 148 7.10 15.13 -17.30
CA CYS A 148 7.89 15.05 -16.08
C CYS A 148 8.48 13.66 -15.81
N LEU A 149 8.26 12.65 -16.67
CA LEU A 149 8.87 11.33 -16.46
C LEU A 149 10.40 11.44 -16.46
N GLY A 150 11.05 10.68 -15.58
CA GLY A 150 12.49 10.81 -15.34
C GLY A 150 12.88 11.87 -14.30
N ASP A 151 12.03 12.88 -14.04
CA ASP A 151 12.25 13.86 -12.98
C ASP A 151 12.22 13.16 -11.60
N PRO A 152 13.20 13.44 -10.71
CA PRO A 152 13.28 12.83 -9.39
C PRO A 152 12.02 13.01 -8.53
N LEU A 153 11.45 14.22 -8.50
CA LEU A 153 10.26 14.54 -7.71
C LEU A 153 9.01 13.93 -8.33
N CYS A 154 8.94 13.88 -9.66
CA CYS A 154 7.91 13.10 -10.35
C CYS A 154 7.96 11.62 -9.95
N GLY A 155 9.16 11.05 -9.83
CA GLY A 155 9.34 9.68 -9.34
C GLY A 155 8.86 9.49 -7.89
N MET A 156 9.15 10.44 -7.01
CA MET A 156 8.62 10.41 -5.63
C MET A 156 7.09 10.50 -5.60
N MET A 157 6.51 11.39 -6.40
CA MET A 157 5.06 11.57 -6.54
C MET A 157 4.38 10.25 -6.97
N LEU A 158 4.95 9.56 -7.96
CA LEU A 158 4.47 8.26 -8.42
C LEU A 158 4.60 7.17 -7.34
N LEU A 159 5.72 7.11 -6.62
CA LEU A 159 5.88 6.15 -5.51
C LEU A 159 4.81 6.34 -4.43
N LEU A 160 4.55 7.59 -4.03
CA LEU A 160 3.52 7.90 -3.03
C LEU A 160 2.13 7.50 -3.53
N ALA A 161 1.76 7.90 -4.75
CA ALA A 161 0.45 7.58 -5.32
C ALA A 161 0.22 6.07 -5.49
N LEU A 162 1.23 5.33 -5.96
CA LEU A 162 1.17 3.87 -6.10
C LEU A 162 1.06 3.18 -4.73
N THR A 163 1.77 3.68 -3.71
CA THR A 163 1.68 3.11 -2.36
C THR A 163 0.28 3.28 -1.77
N PHE A 164 -0.33 4.45 -1.97
CA PHE A 164 -1.71 4.70 -1.56
C PHE A 164 -2.72 3.87 -2.37
N GLY A 165 -2.52 3.73 -3.67
CA GLY A 165 -3.36 2.91 -4.53
C GLY A 165 -3.22 1.41 -4.30
N ALA A 166 -2.07 0.95 -3.78
CA ALA A 166 -1.84 -0.42 -3.33
C ALA A 166 -2.45 -0.70 -1.95
N CYS A 167 -2.84 0.32 -1.20
CA CYS A 167 -3.42 0.16 0.11
C CYS A 167 -4.83 -0.46 0.00
N THR A 168 -5.07 -1.54 0.74
CA THR A 168 -6.37 -2.23 0.79
C THR A 168 -7.51 -1.38 1.36
N VAL A 169 -7.17 -0.32 2.10
CA VAL A 169 -8.08 0.71 2.62
C VAL A 169 -7.77 2.04 1.96
N THR A 170 -8.70 3.00 2.01
CA THR A 170 -8.39 4.38 1.61
C THR A 170 -7.83 5.12 2.84
N PRO A 171 -6.56 5.52 2.84
CA PRO A 171 -5.98 6.29 3.95
C PRO A 171 -6.57 7.70 3.97
N HIS A 172 -6.97 8.18 5.14
CA HIS A 172 -7.61 9.49 5.30
C HIS A 172 -7.14 10.18 6.60
N ILE A 173 -7.26 11.51 6.62
CA ILE A 173 -7.00 12.36 7.79
C ILE A 173 -8.26 13.18 8.03
N ASP A 174 -8.80 13.06 9.23
CA ASP A 174 -9.98 13.76 9.72
C ASP A 174 -9.63 15.22 10.05
N GLU A 175 -10.57 15.92 10.66
CA GLU A 175 -10.42 17.35 10.96
C GLU A 175 -9.54 17.63 12.16
N ARG A 176 -9.34 16.63 13.02
CA ARG A 176 -8.60 16.78 14.26
C ARG A 176 -7.39 15.86 14.36
N GLY A 177 -7.25 14.88 13.49
CA GLY A 177 -6.15 13.93 13.52
C GLY A 177 -4.89 14.44 12.84
N THR A 178 -3.79 13.90 13.34
CA THR A 178 -2.41 14.12 12.89
C THR A 178 -1.87 12.94 12.10
N GLU A 179 -2.66 11.86 11.97
CA GLU A 179 -2.25 10.57 11.42
C GLU A 179 -3.26 10.07 10.39
N PHE A 180 -2.79 9.21 9.49
CA PHE A 180 -3.68 8.50 8.59
C PHE A 180 -4.46 7.44 9.36
N TYR A 181 -5.73 7.28 9.03
CA TYR A 181 -6.57 6.17 9.48
C TYR A 181 -7.40 5.64 8.30
N PRO A 182 -7.90 4.40 8.37
CA PRO A 182 -8.75 3.84 7.32
C PRO A 182 -10.12 4.54 7.31
N THR A 183 -10.54 5.07 6.15
CA THR A 183 -11.95 5.53 6.05
C THR A 183 -12.91 4.34 5.95
N ALA A 184 -14.10 4.49 6.53
CA ALA A 184 -15.18 3.48 6.47
C ALA A 184 -15.65 3.21 5.03
N LYS A 185 -15.58 4.20 4.13
CA LYS A 185 -16.00 4.07 2.74
C LYS A 185 -14.79 3.97 1.82
N ARG A 186 -14.51 2.77 1.31
CA ARG A 186 -13.47 2.54 0.31
C ARG A 186 -13.75 3.36 -0.95
N LYS A 187 -12.76 4.12 -1.39
CA LYS A 187 -12.80 4.86 -2.65
C LYS A 187 -12.16 4.03 -3.77
N ASP A 188 -12.46 4.39 -5.01
CA ASP A 188 -11.77 3.83 -6.17
C ASP A 188 -10.28 4.22 -6.08
N LEU A 189 -9.42 3.20 -5.96
CA LEU A 189 -8.00 3.38 -5.65
C LEU A 189 -7.22 3.97 -6.83
N ASP A 190 -7.62 3.67 -8.06
CA ASP A 190 -6.99 4.24 -9.26
C ASP A 190 -7.34 5.72 -9.36
N MET A 191 -8.61 6.08 -9.14
CA MET A 191 -9.03 7.48 -9.07
C MET A 191 -8.37 8.24 -7.92
N LEU A 192 -8.17 7.60 -6.76
CA LEU A 192 -7.43 8.17 -5.64
C LEU A 192 -6.00 8.50 -6.08
N ALA A 193 -5.29 7.53 -6.67
CA ALA A 193 -3.92 7.71 -7.13
C ALA A 193 -3.84 8.80 -8.21
N GLY A 194 -4.73 8.81 -9.20
CA GLY A 194 -4.81 9.88 -10.20
C GLY A 194 -5.10 11.26 -9.59
N THR A 195 -5.98 11.32 -8.58
CA THR A 195 -6.29 12.55 -7.84
C THR A 195 -5.08 13.06 -7.05
N MET A 196 -4.29 12.17 -6.45
CA MET A 196 -3.04 12.52 -5.78
C MET A 196 -2.06 13.16 -6.76
N ILE A 197 -1.83 12.53 -7.91
CA ILE A 197 -0.93 13.06 -8.94
C ILE A 197 -1.36 14.44 -9.40
N ILE A 198 -2.63 14.63 -9.77
CA ILE A 198 -3.15 15.95 -10.20
C ILE A 198 -2.88 17.02 -9.13
N ARG A 199 -3.22 16.70 -7.88
CA ARG A 199 -3.06 17.65 -6.77
C ARG A 199 -1.59 17.98 -6.49
N MET A 200 -0.71 16.99 -6.55
CA MET A 200 0.73 17.18 -6.35
C MET A 200 1.35 18.00 -7.49
N LEU A 201 0.95 17.74 -8.74
CA LEU A 201 1.40 18.49 -9.93
C LEU A 201 1.03 19.97 -9.88
N TRP A 202 -0.13 20.34 -9.32
CA TRP A 202 -0.48 21.75 -9.16
C TRP A 202 0.62 22.55 -8.46
N PHE A 203 1.28 21.96 -7.47
CA PHE A 203 2.34 22.64 -6.72
C PHE A 203 3.72 22.52 -7.39
N THR A 204 4.02 21.38 -8.02
CA THR A 204 5.34 21.12 -8.63
C THR A 204 5.52 21.77 -10.01
N ARG A 205 4.43 21.97 -10.74
CA ARG A 205 4.39 22.58 -12.09
C ARG A 205 3.31 23.64 -12.13
N LYS A 206 3.43 24.61 -11.21
CA LYS A 206 2.42 25.64 -10.95
C LYS A 206 2.01 26.40 -12.22
N GLU A 207 2.98 26.66 -13.07
CA GLU A 207 2.90 27.35 -14.36
C GLU A 207 2.06 26.62 -15.41
N GLU A 208 1.90 25.30 -15.30
CA GLU A 208 1.13 24.49 -16.26
C GLU A 208 -0.39 24.53 -15.97
N PHE A 209 -0.84 25.17 -14.87
CA PHE A 209 -2.24 25.13 -14.45
C PHE A 209 -2.84 26.54 -14.24
N PRO A 210 -4.10 26.76 -14.66
CA PRO A 210 -4.81 28.01 -14.37
C PRO A 210 -5.21 28.06 -12.89
N TRP A 211 -4.65 28.99 -12.12
CA TRP A 211 -5.01 29.17 -10.71
C TRP A 211 -6.27 30.00 -10.51
N GLU A 212 -6.44 31.00 -11.38
CA GLU A 212 -7.65 31.82 -11.48
C GLU A 212 -8.50 31.38 -12.67
N ASP A 213 -9.73 31.87 -12.70
CA ASP A 213 -10.61 31.67 -13.84
C ASP A 213 -10.10 32.50 -15.03
N THR A 214 -9.81 31.82 -16.13
CA THR A 214 -9.32 32.44 -17.36
C THR A 214 -10.32 32.24 -18.49
N GLU A 215 -10.15 32.97 -19.61
CA GLU A 215 -10.91 32.72 -20.84
C GLU A 215 -10.53 31.39 -21.49
N GLU A 216 -9.41 30.77 -21.07
CA GLU A 216 -9.11 29.40 -21.47
C GLU A 216 -10.25 28.49 -21.03
N LYS A 217 -10.73 27.63 -21.94
CA LYS A 217 -11.79 26.65 -21.66
C LYS A 217 -11.30 25.50 -20.77
N VAL A 218 -10.57 25.79 -19.69
CA VAL A 218 -9.97 24.86 -18.74
C VAL A 218 -10.33 25.30 -17.34
N LEU A 219 -10.78 24.38 -16.48
CA LEU A 219 -11.13 24.74 -15.11
C LEU A 219 -9.92 25.24 -14.33
N SER A 220 -10.14 26.29 -13.54
CA SER A 220 -9.16 26.74 -12.54
C SER A 220 -8.90 25.66 -11.48
N VAL A 221 -7.70 25.68 -10.89
CA VAL A 221 -7.30 24.80 -9.78
C VAL A 221 -8.32 24.87 -8.64
N ARG A 222 -8.85 26.06 -8.35
CA ARG A 222 -9.89 26.28 -7.33
C ARG A 222 -11.16 25.45 -7.63
N LYS A 223 -11.71 25.58 -8.84
CA LYS A 223 -12.92 24.85 -9.26
C LYS A 223 -12.65 23.35 -9.37
N MET A 224 -11.49 22.97 -9.90
CA MET A 224 -11.11 21.57 -10.02
C MET A 224 -10.96 20.90 -8.64
N THR A 225 -10.35 21.58 -7.68
CA THR A 225 -10.23 21.11 -6.27
C THR A 225 -11.58 20.70 -5.70
N GLN A 226 -12.63 21.49 -5.94
CA GLN A 226 -13.98 21.20 -5.47
C GLN A 226 -14.56 19.94 -6.15
N LYS A 227 -14.38 19.80 -7.47
CA LYS A 227 -14.88 18.65 -8.24
C LYS A 227 -14.27 17.33 -7.80
N ILE A 228 -12.96 17.31 -7.56
CA ILE A 228 -12.24 16.09 -7.14
C ILE A 228 -12.11 15.97 -5.61
N ALA A 229 -12.83 16.77 -4.81
CA ALA A 229 -12.75 16.75 -3.35
C ALA A 229 -13.22 15.41 -2.77
N ASN A 230 -14.30 14.84 -3.29
CA ASN A 230 -14.82 13.55 -2.84
C ASN A 230 -14.00 12.34 -3.32
N ARG A 231 -13.11 12.52 -4.30
CA ARG A 231 -12.41 11.44 -5.02
C ARG A 231 -11.17 10.87 -4.34
N GLY A 232 -10.75 11.40 -3.19
CA GLY A 232 -10.00 10.57 -2.26
C GLY A 232 -8.90 11.23 -1.47
N PHE A 233 -8.23 12.22 -2.04
CA PHE A 233 -7.08 12.83 -1.39
C PHE A 233 -7.31 14.31 -1.18
N ASN A 234 -7.24 14.78 0.05
CA ASN A 234 -7.47 16.17 0.41
C ASN A 234 -6.15 16.89 0.72
N ASN A 235 -6.22 18.20 0.92
CA ASN A 235 -5.06 19.04 1.20
C ASN A 235 -4.37 18.71 2.54
N ARG A 236 -5.08 18.12 3.50
CA ARG A 236 -4.47 17.61 4.75
C ARG A 236 -3.57 16.42 4.48
N GLY A 237 -3.98 15.52 3.58
CA GLY A 237 -3.14 14.43 3.10
C GLY A 237 -1.83 14.94 2.50
N LEU A 238 -1.88 15.98 1.66
CA LEU A 238 -0.67 16.58 1.09
C LEU A 238 0.27 17.16 2.16
N LEU A 239 -0.29 17.85 3.17
CA LEU A 239 0.48 18.35 4.31
C LEU A 239 1.14 17.22 5.10
N LYS A 240 0.39 16.15 5.41
CA LYS A 240 0.92 15.01 6.17
C LYS A 240 2.00 14.25 5.40
N LEU A 241 1.88 14.15 4.08
CA LEU A 241 2.93 13.60 3.22
C LEU A 241 4.19 14.48 3.17
N GLY A 242 4.15 15.70 3.70
CA GLY A 242 5.25 16.66 3.57
C GLY A 242 5.43 17.17 2.14
N TRP A 243 4.42 17.01 1.26
CA TRP A 243 4.52 17.51 -0.13
C TRP A 243 4.39 19.04 -0.20
N VAL A 244 3.56 19.58 0.69
CA VAL A 244 3.24 21.00 0.78
C VAL A 244 3.37 21.45 2.22
N GLU A 245 3.50 22.75 2.40
CA GLU A 245 3.46 23.41 3.70
C GLU A 245 2.51 24.62 3.66
N TYR A 246 2.18 25.16 4.83
CA TYR A 246 1.40 26.38 4.89
C TYR A 246 2.17 27.55 4.29
N ASN A 247 1.48 28.36 3.48
CA ASN A 247 2.01 29.65 3.07
C ASN A 247 2.01 30.58 4.30
N SER A 248 3.20 30.96 4.77
CA SER A 248 3.41 31.83 5.94
C SER A 248 2.75 33.21 5.80
N MET A 249 2.38 33.61 4.58
CA MET A 249 1.67 34.87 4.30
C MET A 249 0.16 34.80 4.55
N THR A 250 -0.40 33.60 4.75
CA THR A 250 -1.83 33.43 5.03
C THR A 250 -2.05 33.32 6.54
N GLY A 251 -3.01 34.09 7.09
CA GLY A 251 -3.22 34.27 8.54
C GLY A 251 -3.62 32.99 9.30
N THR A 252 -4.76 33.01 10.00
CA THR A 252 -5.16 31.91 10.89
C THR A 252 -5.27 30.57 10.15
N ARG A 253 -4.54 29.55 10.61
CA ARG A 253 -4.53 28.21 10.01
C ARG A 253 -5.91 27.57 10.10
N ARG A 254 -6.58 27.40 8.96
CA ARG A 254 -7.85 26.68 8.88
C ARG A 254 -7.64 25.20 9.21
N ARG A 255 -8.67 24.59 9.81
CA ARG A 255 -8.72 23.12 10.00
C ARG A 255 -8.60 22.37 8.67
N THR A 256 -9.22 22.88 7.61
CA THR A 256 -9.05 22.38 6.24
C THR A 256 -8.44 23.48 5.39
N PRO A 257 -7.14 23.39 5.03
CA PRO A 257 -6.50 24.42 4.23
C PRO A 257 -7.05 24.41 2.80
N ARG A 258 -7.31 25.60 2.26
CA ARG A 258 -7.56 25.79 0.84
C ARG A 258 -6.26 25.59 0.06
N THR A 259 -6.37 25.20 -1.20
CA THR A 259 -5.20 24.98 -2.06
C THR A 259 -4.33 26.24 -2.18
N THR A 260 -4.94 27.44 -2.14
CA THR A 260 -4.24 28.73 -2.17
C THR A 260 -3.51 29.09 -0.87
N GLU A 261 -3.80 28.41 0.24
CA GLU A 261 -3.16 28.61 1.55
C GLU A 261 -1.92 27.73 1.72
N LEU A 262 -1.62 26.93 0.70
CA LEU A 262 -0.52 25.99 0.68
C LEU A 262 0.49 26.42 -0.38
N LYS A 263 1.75 26.08 -0.13
CA LYS A 263 2.83 26.18 -1.09
C LYS A 263 3.59 24.86 -1.12
N LEU A 264 4.30 24.60 -2.21
CA LEU A 264 5.20 23.46 -2.27
C LEU A 264 6.24 23.60 -1.15
N LYS A 265 6.58 22.48 -0.51
CA LYS A 265 7.75 22.42 0.37
C LYS A 265 9.01 22.77 -0.44
N SER A 266 10.07 23.23 0.23
CA SER A 266 11.30 23.57 -0.50
C SER A 266 11.79 22.39 -1.33
N ILE A 267 12.38 22.69 -2.49
CA ILE A 267 12.82 21.67 -3.45
C ILE A 267 13.91 20.80 -2.79
N GLU A 268 14.80 21.42 -2.03
CA GLU A 268 15.89 20.80 -1.30
C GLU A 268 15.37 19.75 -0.31
N GLU A 269 14.39 20.12 0.52
CA GLU A 269 13.81 19.18 1.48
C GLU A 269 13.03 18.05 0.80
N LEU A 270 12.37 18.32 -0.33
CA LEU A 270 11.70 17.26 -1.11
C LEU A 270 12.71 16.27 -1.71
N TYR A 271 13.90 16.74 -2.12
CA TYR A 271 14.99 15.87 -2.54
C TYR A 271 15.52 14.99 -1.40
N ASP A 272 15.62 15.54 -0.19
CA ASP A 272 16.01 14.78 1.00
C ASP A 272 14.94 13.74 1.38
N ASP A 273 13.66 14.12 1.35
CA ASP A 273 12.53 13.22 1.56
C ASP A 273 12.54 12.06 0.55
N ARG A 274 12.75 12.39 -0.74
CA ARG A 274 12.92 11.39 -1.79
C ARG A 274 14.09 10.46 -1.51
N LYS A 275 15.26 10.99 -1.14
CA LYS A 275 16.46 10.17 -0.87
C LYS A 275 16.18 9.18 0.26
N ARG A 276 15.56 9.65 1.34
CA ARG A 276 15.12 8.79 2.46
C ARG A 276 14.15 7.70 1.97
N LEU A 277 13.12 8.07 1.24
CA LEU A 277 12.10 7.14 0.74
C LEU A 277 12.70 6.07 -0.19
N VAL A 278 13.49 6.47 -1.20
CA VAL A 278 14.11 5.54 -2.15
C VAL A 278 15.11 4.61 -1.44
N SER A 279 15.91 5.14 -0.51
CA SER A 279 16.85 4.30 0.28
C SER A 279 16.14 3.25 1.13
N ALA A 280 14.90 3.52 1.54
CA ALA A 280 14.09 2.60 2.33
C ALA A 280 13.43 1.50 1.50
N MET A 281 13.45 1.53 0.16
CA MET A 281 12.77 0.52 -0.66
C MET A 281 13.23 -0.92 -0.42
N ASN A 282 14.45 -1.13 0.09
CA ASN A 282 14.97 -2.45 0.47
C ASN A 282 14.56 -2.91 1.89
N ASN A 283 13.73 -2.12 2.57
CA ASN A 283 13.15 -2.38 3.89
C ASN A 283 11.68 -1.90 3.86
N ALA A 284 10.76 -2.82 3.55
CA ALA A 284 9.35 -2.50 3.33
C ALA A 284 8.72 -1.80 4.55
N GLU A 285 9.03 -2.24 5.76
CA GLU A 285 8.53 -1.68 7.01
C GLU A 285 8.93 -0.21 7.15
N LYS A 286 10.22 0.09 6.95
CA LYS A 286 10.74 1.46 6.98
C LYS A 286 10.13 2.31 5.87
N PHE A 287 9.99 1.78 4.66
CA PHE A 287 9.40 2.52 3.55
C PHE A 287 7.94 2.89 3.86
N ILE A 288 7.14 1.92 4.29
CA ILE A 288 5.73 2.12 4.61
C ILE A 288 5.57 3.10 5.79
N SER A 289 6.42 2.98 6.81
CA SER A 289 6.46 3.93 7.92
C SER A 289 6.73 5.36 7.45
N LEU A 290 7.68 5.57 6.52
CA LEU A 290 7.94 6.89 5.94
C LEU A 290 6.75 7.44 5.15
N VAL A 291 6.00 6.59 4.42
CA VAL A 291 4.84 7.02 3.62
C VAL A 291 3.65 7.41 4.49
N PHE A 292 3.32 6.62 5.50
CA PHE A 292 2.16 6.87 6.37
C PHE A 292 2.50 7.68 7.63
N GLY A 293 3.78 7.87 7.92
CA GLY A 293 4.25 8.51 9.15
C GLY A 293 3.80 7.76 10.40
N SER A 294 3.85 6.42 10.35
CA SER A 294 3.37 5.51 11.40
C SER A 294 4.11 4.18 11.34
N ASP A 295 4.62 3.72 12.48
CA ASP A 295 5.30 2.42 12.62
C ASP A 295 4.32 1.25 12.85
N ASP A 296 3.01 1.49 12.77
CA ASP A 296 2.00 0.44 12.93
C ASP A 296 2.06 -0.55 11.75
N GLU A 297 2.35 -1.81 12.07
CA GLU A 297 2.44 -2.92 11.11
C GLU A 297 1.16 -3.11 10.28
N VAL A 298 0.01 -2.58 10.74
CA VAL A 298 -1.24 -2.59 9.98
C VAL A 298 -1.07 -1.96 8.60
N TRP A 299 -0.25 -0.91 8.47
CA TRP A 299 -0.01 -0.26 7.18
C TRP A 299 0.82 -1.14 6.25
N VAL A 300 1.78 -1.89 6.81
CA VAL A 300 2.59 -2.85 6.05
C VAL A 300 1.69 -3.96 5.50
N ALA A 301 0.81 -4.50 6.35
CA ALA A 301 -0.16 -5.52 5.94
C ALA A 301 -1.12 -4.99 4.87
N ARG A 302 -1.56 -3.72 4.98
CA ARG A 302 -2.49 -3.11 4.02
C ARG A 302 -1.88 -2.87 2.65
N CYS A 303 -0.56 -2.75 2.55
CA CYS A 303 0.18 -2.55 1.30
C CYS A 303 0.89 -3.83 0.82
N SER A 304 0.44 -5.02 1.25
CA SER A 304 1.10 -6.29 0.92
C SER A 304 1.26 -6.56 -0.57
N SER A 305 0.42 -5.96 -1.44
CA SER A 305 0.49 -6.16 -2.89
C SER A 305 1.73 -5.59 -3.56
N ILE A 306 2.45 -4.68 -2.88
CA ILE A 306 3.71 -4.08 -3.37
C ILE A 306 4.92 -4.53 -2.53
N ILE A 307 4.76 -5.58 -1.71
CA ILE A 307 5.82 -6.09 -0.84
C ILE A 307 6.24 -7.47 -1.33
N GLN A 308 7.54 -7.67 -1.50
CA GLN A 308 8.14 -8.95 -1.90
C GLN A 308 9.15 -9.42 -0.86
N ASP A 309 9.20 -10.73 -0.65
CA ASP A 309 10.29 -11.38 0.06
C ASP A 309 11.58 -11.31 -0.80
N ARG A 310 12.72 -11.06 -0.16
CA ARG A 310 14.05 -11.04 -0.79
C ARG A 310 14.72 -12.41 -0.76
#